data_AF-A0A1V5RME8-F1
#
_entry.id   AF-A0A1V5RME8-F1
#
_cell.length_a   1.000
_cell.length_b   1.000
_cell.length_c   1.000
_cell.angle_alpha   90.00
_cell.angle_beta   90.00
_cell.angle_gamma   90.00
#
_symmetry.space_group_name_H-M   'P 1'
#
loop_
_entity.id
_entity.type
_entity.pdbx_description
1 polymer ?
#
loop_
_entity_poly.entity_id
_entity_poly.type
_entity_poly.pdbx_seq_one_letter_code
_entity_poly.pdbx_strand_id
1 'polypeptide(L)'
;MDEHLYTIRMKSVQRTIEQLRKNNMQAHFIPTIAQVKTEVKARLSKGATVAVGGSVSLAEAGILELLRSGDYAFLDRYAPNLTGEDIRQIYTASFAADVYLSSVNAITEHGELYCVDGTGNRVAALLYGPKEVIIVASWDKIVPDLAQAVLRVKHIAAPANATRLKKNTYCTEQGHCISAKLDSENLMALRAGQCPETICASYVVLSNQRIKDRITVLIVGESLGY
;
A
#
# COMPACT_ATOMS: atom_id res chain seq x y z
N MET A 1 -6.40 21.51 -8.28
CA MET A 1 -5.40 21.35 -9.36
C MET A 1 -5.95 22.07 -10.59
N ASP A 2 -5.09 22.71 -11.37
CA ASP A 2 -5.46 23.29 -12.67
C ASP A 2 -6.07 22.23 -13.61
N GLU A 3 -6.99 22.63 -14.49
CA GLU A 3 -7.73 21.72 -15.38
C GLU A 3 -6.82 21.02 -16.40
N HIS A 4 -5.82 21.71 -16.93
CA HIS A 4 -4.87 21.13 -17.87
C HIS A 4 -3.94 20.13 -17.16
N LEU A 5 -3.45 20.48 -15.97
CA LEU A 5 -2.69 19.55 -15.13
C LEU A 5 -3.53 18.31 -14.74
N TYR A 6 -4.81 18.50 -14.41
CA TYR A 6 -5.75 17.40 -14.18
C TYR A 6 -5.86 16.48 -15.40
N THR A 7 -6.02 17.06 -16.58
CA THR A 7 -6.09 16.31 -17.84
C THR A 7 -4.83 15.46 -18.08
N ILE A 8 -3.65 16.03 -17.86
CA ILE A 8 -2.38 15.28 -18.00
C ILE A 8 -2.26 14.18 -16.94
N ARG A 9 -2.64 14.47 -15.69
CA ARG A 9 -2.63 13.47 -14.61
C ARG A 9 -3.57 12.31 -14.91
N MET A 10 -4.75 12.57 -15.45
CA MET A 10 -5.71 11.54 -15.84
C MET A 10 -5.16 10.64 -16.95
N LYS A 11 -4.36 11.14 -17.88
CA LYS A 11 -3.67 10.28 -18.87
C LYS A 11 -2.72 9.28 -18.21
N SER A 12 -1.98 9.71 -17.18
CA SER A 12 -1.11 8.82 -16.38
C SER A 12 -1.91 7.75 -15.63
N VAL A 13 -3.03 8.15 -15.01
CA VAL A 13 -3.97 7.22 -14.35
C VAL A 13 -4.53 6.19 -15.34
N GLN A 14 -4.97 6.62 -16.52
CA GLN A 14 -5.53 5.73 -17.55
C GLN A 14 -4.50 4.70 -18.05
N ARG A 15 -3.27 5.13 -18.36
CA ARG A 15 -2.18 4.21 -18.73
C ARG A 15 -1.91 3.19 -17.63
N THR A 16 -1.84 3.65 -16.38
CA THR A 16 -1.61 2.78 -15.20
C THR A 16 -2.72 1.73 -15.06
N ILE A 17 -3.99 2.14 -15.18
CA ILE A 17 -5.14 1.22 -15.12
C ILE A 17 -5.06 0.16 -16.23
N GLU A 18 -4.72 0.56 -17.46
CA GLU A 18 -4.58 -0.37 -18.58
C GLU A 18 -3.49 -1.40 -18.32
N GLN A 19 -2.32 -0.98 -17.81
CA GLN A 19 -1.21 -1.89 -17.55
C GLN A 19 -1.46 -2.81 -16.35
N LEU A 20 -2.10 -2.32 -15.29
CA LEU A 20 -2.55 -3.17 -14.17
C LEU A 20 -3.47 -4.30 -14.65
N ARG A 21 -4.39 -3.99 -15.57
CA ARG A 21 -5.28 -4.99 -16.19
C ARG A 21 -4.54 -6.01 -17.03
N LYS A 22 -3.51 -5.60 -17.77
CA LYS A 22 -2.61 -6.52 -18.51
C LYS A 22 -1.84 -7.44 -17.56
N ASN A 23 -1.56 -6.99 -16.33
CA ASN A 23 -0.97 -7.79 -15.26
C ASN A 23 -1.98 -8.61 -14.45
N ASN A 24 -3.18 -8.86 -14.99
CA ASN A 24 -4.24 -9.67 -14.37
C ASN A 24 -4.80 -9.09 -13.04
N MET A 25 -4.72 -7.78 -12.85
CA MET A 25 -5.31 -7.08 -11.71
C MET A 25 -6.51 -6.23 -12.14
N GLN A 26 -7.50 -6.06 -11.28
CA GLN A 26 -8.54 -5.06 -11.49
C GLN A 26 -8.03 -3.67 -11.12
N ALA A 27 -8.49 -2.64 -11.80
CA ALA A 27 -8.12 -1.26 -11.51
C ALA A 27 -9.25 -0.28 -11.83
N HIS A 28 -9.55 0.59 -10.87
CA HIS A 28 -10.63 1.57 -10.94
C HIS A 28 -10.15 2.93 -10.44
N PHE A 29 -10.56 3.99 -11.13
CA PHE A 29 -10.35 5.35 -10.66
C PHE A 29 -11.54 5.79 -9.81
N ILE A 30 -11.24 6.39 -8.66
CA ILE A 30 -12.21 6.99 -7.75
C ILE A 30 -11.88 8.47 -7.64
N PRO A 31 -12.71 9.38 -8.18
CA PRO A 31 -12.43 10.81 -8.18
C PRO A 31 -12.12 11.40 -6.80
N THR A 32 -12.84 10.97 -5.75
CA THR A 32 -12.70 11.54 -4.41
C THR A 32 -12.63 10.48 -3.31
N ILE A 33 -11.93 10.81 -2.23
CA ILE A 33 -11.81 10.01 -1.00
C ILE A 33 -13.19 9.64 -0.44
N ALA A 34 -14.18 10.54 -0.57
CA ALA A 34 -15.53 10.35 -0.06
C ALA A 34 -16.24 9.13 -0.66
N GLN A 35 -15.87 8.75 -1.89
CA GLN A 35 -16.46 7.61 -2.62
C GLN A 35 -15.79 6.28 -2.27
N VAL A 36 -14.61 6.29 -1.65
CA VAL A 36 -13.79 5.09 -1.40
C VAL A 36 -14.52 4.08 -0.50
N LYS A 37 -15.19 4.53 0.57
CA LYS A 37 -15.95 3.65 1.46
C LYS A 37 -17.08 2.93 0.73
N THR A 38 -17.77 3.62 -0.18
CA THR A 38 -18.85 3.04 -0.98
C THR A 38 -18.32 1.95 -1.90
N GLU A 39 -17.21 2.24 -2.60
CA GLU A 39 -16.56 1.29 -3.51
C GLU A 39 -16.02 0.05 -2.78
N VAL A 40 -15.40 0.23 -1.61
CA VAL A 40 -14.94 -0.88 -0.78
C VAL A 40 -16.13 -1.70 -0.26
N LYS A 41 -17.16 -1.05 0.29
CA LYS A 41 -18.35 -1.74 0.81
C LYS A 41 -19.04 -2.59 -0.25
N ALA A 42 -19.12 -2.13 -1.49
CA ALA A 42 -19.71 -2.87 -2.60
C ALA A 42 -18.96 -4.17 -2.96
N ARG A 43 -17.70 -4.31 -2.52
CA ARG A 43 -16.86 -5.49 -2.74
C ARG A 43 -16.80 -6.43 -1.53
N LEU A 44 -17.36 -6.03 -0.38
CA LEU A 44 -17.34 -6.83 0.83
C LEU A 44 -18.69 -7.52 1.04
N SER A 45 -18.65 -8.83 1.25
CA SER A 45 -19.84 -9.61 1.63
C SER A 45 -20.16 -9.49 3.11
N LYS A 46 -21.44 -9.49 3.46
CA LYS A 46 -21.89 -9.55 4.86
C LYS A 46 -21.34 -10.82 5.53
N GLY A 47 -20.79 -10.69 6.73
CA GLY A 47 -20.18 -11.76 7.51
C GLY A 47 -18.78 -12.17 7.06
N ALA A 48 -18.22 -11.55 6.02
CA ALA A 48 -16.87 -11.85 5.57
C ALA A 48 -15.83 -11.56 6.65
N THR A 49 -14.80 -12.41 6.74
CA THR A 49 -13.61 -12.15 7.53
C THR A 49 -12.72 -11.18 6.76
N VAL A 50 -12.48 -10.01 7.35
CA VAL A 50 -11.72 -8.94 6.71
C VAL A 50 -10.49 -8.61 7.55
N ALA A 51 -9.38 -8.29 6.89
CA ALA A 51 -8.14 -7.91 7.55
C ALA A 51 -7.47 -6.74 6.82
N VAL A 52 -6.60 -6.02 7.53
CA VAL A 52 -5.88 -4.88 6.94
C VAL A 52 -4.37 -4.96 7.19
N GLY A 53 -3.62 -4.49 6.20
CA GLY A 53 -2.21 -4.16 6.36
C GLY A 53 -2.02 -2.81 7.03
N GLY A 54 -0.76 -2.53 7.43
CA GLY A 54 -0.39 -1.19 7.88
C GLY A 54 -0.56 -0.15 6.80
N SER A 55 -1.51 0.77 6.96
CA SER A 55 -1.79 1.78 5.96
C SER A 55 -2.42 3.05 6.53
N VAL A 56 -1.72 4.18 6.38
CA VAL A 56 -2.29 5.51 6.64
C VAL A 56 -3.37 5.84 5.62
N SER A 57 -3.19 5.46 4.35
CA SER A 57 -4.18 5.70 3.30
C SER A 57 -5.54 5.06 3.61
N LEU A 58 -5.56 3.87 4.25
CA LEU A 58 -6.81 3.24 4.69
C LEU A 58 -7.46 3.98 5.88
N ALA A 59 -6.66 4.49 6.81
CA ALA A 59 -7.16 5.27 7.94
C ALA A 59 -7.78 6.59 7.46
N GLU A 60 -7.07 7.34 6.61
CA GLU A 60 -7.55 8.61 6.03
C GLU A 60 -8.80 8.41 5.17
N ALA A 61 -8.87 7.33 4.38
CA ALA A 61 -10.06 6.98 3.60
C ALA A 61 -11.24 6.49 4.45
N GLY A 62 -11.11 6.42 5.78
CA GLY A 62 -12.16 5.97 6.69
C GLY A 62 -12.49 4.48 6.58
N ILE A 63 -11.58 3.67 6.03
CA ILE A 63 -11.80 2.23 5.85
C ILE A 63 -11.81 1.49 7.19
N LEU A 64 -10.95 1.86 8.14
CA LEU A 64 -10.93 1.21 9.45
C LEU A 64 -12.29 1.35 10.17
N GLU A 65 -12.91 2.53 10.08
CA GLU A 65 -14.23 2.77 10.66
C GLU A 65 -15.33 1.99 9.94
N LEU A 66 -15.27 1.91 8.60
CA LEU A 66 -16.18 1.09 7.81
C LEU A 66 -16.12 -0.39 8.24
N LEU A 67 -14.93 -0.94 8.46
CA LEU A 67 -14.77 -2.35 8.82
C LEU A 67 -15.21 -2.64 10.26
N ARG A 68 -15.05 -1.69 11.17
CA ARG A 68 -15.48 -1.80 12.58
C ARG A 68 -16.99 -1.70 12.75
N SER A 69 -17.63 -0.80 12.00
CA SER A 69 -19.07 -0.53 12.10
C SER A 69 -19.93 -1.39 11.17
N GLY A 70 -19.31 -2.10 10.24
CA GLY A 70 -19.99 -2.98 9.29
C GLY A 70 -20.27 -4.37 9.83
N ASP A 71 -21.10 -5.13 9.10
CA ASP A 71 -21.40 -6.53 9.40
C ASP A 71 -20.26 -7.44 8.92
N TYR A 72 -19.06 -7.29 9.47
CA TYR A 72 -17.86 -8.05 9.09
C TYR A 72 -17.15 -8.64 10.32
N ALA A 73 -16.45 -9.77 10.14
CA ALA A 73 -15.51 -10.28 11.13
C ALA A 73 -14.16 -9.60 10.92
N PHE A 74 -13.97 -8.40 11.50
CA PHE A 74 -12.76 -7.62 11.31
C PHE A 74 -11.63 -8.07 12.23
N LEU A 75 -10.55 -8.60 11.64
CA LEU A 75 -9.28 -8.89 12.30
C LEU A 75 -8.51 -7.58 12.57
N ASP A 76 -8.99 -6.81 13.56
CA ASP A 76 -8.50 -5.45 13.82
C ASP A 76 -7.17 -5.43 14.58
N ARG A 77 -6.07 -5.33 13.83
CA ARG A 77 -4.72 -5.14 14.37
C ARG A 77 -4.49 -3.82 15.14
N TYR A 78 -5.45 -2.91 15.11
CA TYR A 78 -5.40 -1.60 15.78
C TYR A 78 -6.37 -1.53 16.96
N ALA A 79 -7.00 -2.64 17.36
CA ALA A 79 -7.86 -2.68 18.53
C ALA A 79 -7.08 -2.26 19.79
N PRO A 80 -7.74 -1.60 20.75
CA PRO A 80 -7.09 -1.23 22.01
C PRO A 80 -6.72 -2.47 22.82
N ASN A 81 -5.72 -2.33 23.70
CA ASN A 81 -5.31 -3.36 24.67
C ASN A 81 -4.77 -4.68 24.08
N LEU A 82 -4.32 -4.69 22.82
CA LEU A 82 -3.64 -5.84 22.23
C LEU A 82 -2.20 -5.96 22.74
N THR A 83 -1.81 -7.18 23.09
CA THR A 83 -0.41 -7.53 23.34
C THR A 83 0.33 -7.80 22.02
N GLY A 84 1.66 -7.93 22.08
CA GLY A 84 2.45 -8.34 20.92
C GLY A 84 2.06 -9.71 20.35
N GLU A 85 1.61 -10.63 21.22
CA GLU A 85 1.16 -11.96 20.80
C GLU A 85 -0.21 -11.90 20.12
N ASP A 86 -1.15 -11.10 20.64
CA ASP A 86 -2.46 -10.90 20.00
C ASP A 86 -2.30 -10.33 18.59
N ILE A 87 -1.39 -9.34 18.44
CA ILE A 87 -1.05 -8.76 17.13
C ILE A 87 -0.46 -9.82 16.19
N ARG A 88 0.43 -10.69 16.68
CA ARG A 88 1.02 -11.78 15.90
C ARG A 88 -0.04 -12.78 15.44
N GLN A 89 -0.99 -13.12 16.31
CA GLN A 89 -2.11 -14.01 15.99
C GLN A 89 -3.01 -13.39 14.93
N ILE A 90 -3.33 -12.09 15.05
CA ILE A 90 -4.09 -11.34 14.04
C ILE A 90 -3.35 -11.36 12.69
N TYR A 91 -2.04 -11.14 12.67
CA TYR A 91 -1.26 -11.21 11.42
C TYR A 91 -1.32 -12.59 10.77
N THR A 92 -1.24 -13.64 11.56
CA THR A 92 -1.30 -15.02 11.06
C THR A 92 -2.70 -15.34 10.54
N ALA A 93 -3.74 -15.00 11.30
CA ALA A 93 -5.15 -15.17 10.90
C ALA A 93 -5.49 -14.36 9.64
N SER A 94 -4.86 -13.20 9.44
CA SER A 94 -5.06 -12.36 8.25
C SER A 94 -4.70 -13.06 6.94
N PHE A 95 -3.88 -14.11 6.94
CA PHE A 95 -3.60 -14.91 5.74
C PHE A 95 -4.80 -15.70 5.25
N ALA A 96 -5.71 -16.06 6.17
CA ALA A 96 -6.91 -16.84 5.89
C ALA A 96 -8.18 -15.98 5.81
N ALA A 97 -8.05 -14.65 5.89
CA ALA A 97 -9.19 -13.75 5.71
C ALA A 97 -9.79 -13.91 4.30
N ASP A 98 -11.07 -13.60 4.16
CA ASP A 98 -11.74 -13.60 2.86
C ASP A 98 -11.22 -12.43 2.00
N VAL A 99 -11.09 -11.25 2.61
CA VAL A 99 -10.62 -10.03 1.95
C VAL A 99 -9.51 -9.35 2.76
N TYR A 100 -8.40 -9.03 2.08
CA TYR A 100 -7.32 -8.23 2.64
C TYR A 100 -7.32 -6.83 2.06
N LEU A 101 -7.32 -5.80 2.90
CA LEU A 101 -7.18 -4.42 2.44
C LEU A 101 -5.79 -3.88 2.75
N SER A 102 -5.21 -3.19 1.79
CA SER A 102 -3.88 -2.59 1.95
C SER A 102 -3.73 -1.31 1.15
N SER A 103 -2.55 -0.72 1.25
CA SER A 103 -2.05 0.25 0.30
C SER A 103 -0.69 -0.21 -0.21
N VAL A 104 -0.10 0.54 -1.13
CA VAL A 104 1.22 0.28 -1.71
C VAL A 104 2.13 1.48 -1.48
N ASN A 105 3.42 1.28 -1.70
CA ASN A 105 4.41 2.36 -1.62
C ASN A 105 4.56 3.07 -2.98
N ALA A 106 4.32 2.39 -4.09
CA ALA A 106 4.20 3.01 -5.41
C ALA A 106 3.43 2.08 -6.36
N ILE A 107 2.88 2.69 -7.41
CA ILE A 107 2.28 2.04 -8.57
C ILE A 107 3.04 2.58 -9.78
N THR A 108 3.63 1.74 -10.60
CA THR A 108 4.29 2.22 -11.82
C THR A 108 3.26 2.42 -12.94
N GLU A 109 3.55 3.30 -13.90
CA GLU A 109 2.74 3.41 -15.11
C GLU A 109 2.82 2.15 -15.99
N HIS A 110 3.78 1.26 -15.73
CA HIS A 110 3.90 -0.07 -16.34
C HIS A 110 3.07 -1.15 -15.62
N GLY A 111 2.33 -0.78 -14.56
CA GLY A 111 1.37 -1.66 -13.89
C GLY A 111 1.98 -2.59 -12.84
N GLU A 112 3.16 -2.26 -12.30
CA GLU A 112 3.71 -2.95 -11.12
C GLU A 112 3.30 -2.26 -9.82
N LEU A 113 3.05 -3.06 -8.78
CA LEU A 113 2.88 -2.55 -7.41
C LEU A 113 4.18 -2.74 -6.64
N TYR A 114 4.74 -1.66 -6.12
CA TYR A 114 5.96 -1.66 -5.33
C TYR A 114 5.63 -1.54 -3.84
N CYS A 115 6.07 -2.52 -3.05
CA CYS A 115 5.77 -2.62 -1.63
C CYS A 115 7.04 -2.81 -0.80
N VAL A 116 7.13 -2.07 0.31
CA VAL A 116 8.24 -2.15 1.26
C VAL A 116 7.69 -2.33 2.67
N ASP A 117 8.22 -3.31 3.40
CA ASP A 117 7.73 -3.70 4.71
C ASP A 117 8.87 -4.03 5.67
N GLY A 118 8.73 -3.62 6.92
CA GLY A 118 9.68 -3.91 7.99
C GLY A 118 9.35 -5.21 8.72
N THR A 119 8.07 -5.46 8.99
CA THR A 119 7.61 -6.66 9.69
C THR A 119 7.37 -7.82 8.73
N GLY A 120 7.10 -7.52 7.46
CA GLY A 120 6.86 -8.49 6.39
C GLY A 120 5.42 -9.04 6.34
N ASN A 121 4.60 -8.76 7.35
CA ASN A 121 3.24 -9.28 7.45
C ASN A 121 2.31 -8.75 6.35
N ARG A 122 2.47 -7.48 5.93
CA ARG A 122 1.64 -6.89 4.88
C ARG A 122 2.01 -7.47 3.53
N VAL A 123 3.29 -7.47 3.18
CA VAL A 123 3.73 -8.01 1.88
C VAL A 123 3.48 -9.51 1.73
N ALA A 124 3.58 -10.29 2.81
CA ALA A 124 3.31 -11.71 2.75
C ALA A 124 1.81 -12.02 2.48
N ALA A 125 0.89 -11.26 3.08
CA ALA A 125 -0.54 -11.36 2.76
C ALA A 125 -0.84 -10.96 1.31
N LEU A 126 -0.15 -9.94 0.78
CA LEU A 126 -0.26 -9.55 -0.63
C LEU A 126 0.25 -10.63 -1.59
N LEU A 127 1.37 -11.29 -1.25
CA LEU A 127 2.00 -12.31 -2.08
C LEU A 127 1.18 -13.59 -2.19
N TYR A 128 0.60 -14.06 -1.09
CA TYR A 128 -0.05 -15.38 -1.04
C TYR A 128 -1.41 -15.43 -0.36
N GLY A 129 -1.64 -14.64 0.70
CA GLY A 129 -2.71 -14.84 1.69
C GLY A 129 -4.16 -14.82 1.16
N PRO A 130 -4.98 -13.81 1.48
CA PRO A 130 -6.42 -13.84 1.14
C PRO A 130 -6.72 -14.00 -0.35
N LYS A 131 -7.86 -14.62 -0.67
CA LYS A 131 -8.27 -14.86 -2.07
C LYS A 131 -8.66 -13.58 -2.80
N GLU A 132 -9.02 -12.54 -2.05
CA GLU A 132 -9.28 -11.20 -2.56
C GLU A 132 -8.43 -10.16 -1.82
N VAL A 133 -7.84 -9.25 -2.59
CA VAL A 133 -7.01 -8.16 -2.09
C VAL A 133 -7.50 -6.85 -2.67
N ILE A 134 -7.80 -5.87 -1.82
CA ILE A 134 -8.17 -4.52 -2.23
C ILE A 134 -7.03 -3.56 -1.84
N ILE A 135 -6.44 -2.93 -2.85
CA ILE A 135 -5.45 -1.87 -2.68
C ILE A 135 -6.14 -0.53 -2.81
N VAL A 136 -6.03 0.32 -1.79
CA VAL A 136 -6.45 1.72 -1.85
C VAL A 136 -5.21 2.61 -1.89
N ALA A 137 -5.05 3.38 -2.95
CA ALA A 137 -3.87 4.23 -3.15
C ALA A 137 -4.28 5.53 -3.85
N SER A 138 -3.69 6.65 -3.44
CA SER A 138 -3.85 7.89 -4.18
C SER A 138 -3.10 7.84 -5.51
N TRP A 139 -3.50 8.68 -6.45
CA TRP A 139 -2.73 8.91 -7.67
C TRP A 139 -1.30 9.39 -7.39
N ASP A 140 -0.99 9.96 -6.22
CA ASP A 140 0.35 10.43 -5.82
C ASP A 140 1.34 9.29 -5.62
N LYS A 141 0.81 8.06 -5.60
CA LYS A 141 1.60 6.83 -5.60
C LYS A 141 1.97 6.36 -7.01
N ILE A 142 1.38 6.94 -8.06
CA ILE A 142 1.70 6.64 -9.45
C ILE A 142 3.03 7.31 -9.84
N VAL A 143 3.97 6.49 -10.32
CA VAL A 143 5.30 6.88 -10.78
C VAL A 143 5.58 6.31 -12.16
N PRO A 144 6.50 6.89 -12.95
CA PRO A 144 6.79 6.39 -14.30
C PRO A 144 7.23 4.93 -14.36
N ASP A 145 8.14 4.51 -13.46
CA ASP A 145 8.79 3.19 -13.52
C ASP A 145 9.27 2.71 -12.13
N LEU A 146 9.93 1.54 -12.08
CA LEU A 146 10.47 0.98 -10.85
C LEU A 146 11.61 1.81 -10.24
N ALA A 147 12.42 2.49 -11.05
CA ALA A 147 13.48 3.36 -10.52
C ALA A 147 12.84 4.52 -9.74
N GLN A 148 11.81 5.14 -10.31
CA GLN A 148 11.03 6.18 -9.64
C GLN A 148 10.24 5.65 -8.43
N ALA A 149 9.78 4.39 -8.47
CA ALA A 149 9.15 3.75 -7.30
C ALA A 149 10.12 3.64 -6.12
N VAL A 150 11.37 3.22 -6.38
CA VAL A 150 12.40 3.15 -5.36
C VAL A 150 12.74 4.54 -4.82
N LEU A 151 12.93 5.53 -5.70
CA LEU A 151 13.23 6.91 -5.30
C LEU A 151 12.08 7.51 -4.48
N ARG A 152 10.82 7.27 -4.87
CA ARG A 152 9.65 7.69 -4.09
C ARG A 152 9.68 7.11 -2.68
N VAL A 153 10.08 5.84 -2.50
CA VAL A 153 10.26 5.27 -1.16
C VAL A 153 11.39 5.95 -0.41
N LYS A 154 12.53 6.15 -1.05
CA LYS A 154 13.72 6.75 -0.42
C LYS A 154 13.50 8.21 -0.01
N HIS A 155 12.70 8.97 -0.75
CA HIS A 155 12.50 10.41 -0.51
C HIS A 155 11.17 10.78 0.16
N ILE A 156 10.14 9.94 0.09
CA ILE A 156 8.80 10.31 0.54
C ILE A 156 8.25 9.24 1.48
N ALA A 157 8.04 8.01 0.99
CA ALA A 157 7.25 7.02 1.71
C ALA A 157 7.93 6.54 3.00
N ALA A 158 9.22 6.16 2.92
CA ALA A 158 9.95 5.65 4.09
C ALA A 158 10.25 6.75 5.12
N PRO A 159 10.75 7.94 4.74
CA PRO A 159 10.93 9.05 5.69
C PRO A 159 9.63 9.38 6.45
N ALA A 160 8.52 9.60 5.74
CA ALA A 160 7.24 9.93 6.36
C ALA A 160 6.72 8.82 7.29
N ASN A 161 6.85 7.55 6.88
CA ASN A 161 6.42 6.41 7.71
C ASN A 161 7.30 6.21 8.95
N ALA A 162 8.62 6.36 8.81
CA ALA A 162 9.56 6.25 9.92
C ALA A 162 9.29 7.33 10.96
N THR A 163 8.98 8.57 10.53
CA THR A 163 8.58 9.68 11.41
C THR A 163 7.29 9.35 12.15
N ARG A 164 6.25 8.86 11.45
CA ARG A 164 5.00 8.42 12.09
C ARG A 164 5.23 7.33 13.15
N LEU A 165 6.14 6.39 12.85
CA LEU A 165 6.49 5.28 13.73
C LEU A 165 7.52 5.65 14.82
N LYS A 166 7.93 6.92 14.90
CA LYS A 166 8.90 7.45 15.88
C LYS A 166 10.20 6.63 15.90
N LYS A 167 10.70 6.27 14.72
CA LYS A 167 11.97 5.54 14.57
C LYS A 167 13.15 6.49 14.63
N ASN A 168 14.26 6.03 15.21
CA ASN A 168 15.50 6.81 15.24
C ASN A 168 16.36 6.43 14.02
N THR A 169 16.10 7.07 12.88
CA THR A 169 16.76 6.74 11.61
C THR A 169 17.27 7.99 10.91
N TYR A 170 18.30 7.85 10.07
CA TYR A 170 18.80 8.97 9.27
C TYR A 170 17.68 9.70 8.50
N CYS A 171 16.71 8.95 7.96
CA CYS A 171 15.64 9.56 7.17
C CYS A 171 14.61 10.34 7.96
N THR A 172 14.46 10.08 9.27
CA THR A 172 13.59 10.91 10.12
C THR A 172 14.21 12.26 10.43
N GLU A 173 15.54 12.36 10.40
CA GLU A 173 16.28 13.60 10.64
C GLU A 173 16.45 14.42 9.35
N GLN A 174 16.81 13.74 8.25
CA GLN A 174 17.23 14.41 7.01
C GLN A 174 16.12 14.52 5.95
N GLY A 175 14.97 13.88 6.18
CA GLY A 175 13.85 13.87 5.23
C GLY A 175 14.05 13.00 3.99
N HIS A 176 15.16 12.26 3.91
CA HIS A 176 15.44 11.29 2.84
C HIS A 176 16.29 10.11 3.34
N CYS A 177 16.25 8.99 2.63
CA CYS A 177 17.05 7.80 2.92
C CYS A 177 18.56 8.11 2.93
N ILE A 178 19.33 7.41 3.77
CA ILE A 178 20.81 7.49 3.79
C ILE A 178 21.42 7.13 2.43
N SER A 179 20.77 6.22 1.71
CA SER A 179 21.10 5.85 0.34
C SER A 179 20.08 6.46 -0.61
N ALA A 180 20.04 7.79 -0.75
CA ALA A 180 19.00 8.51 -1.48
C ALA A 180 19.05 8.35 -3.02
N LYS A 181 20.12 7.81 -3.58
CA LYS A 181 20.33 7.68 -5.02
C LYS A 181 20.22 6.23 -5.48
N LEU A 182 20.05 6.06 -6.79
CA LEU A 182 20.16 4.77 -7.46
C LEU A 182 21.53 4.67 -8.11
N ASP A 183 22.30 3.69 -7.69
CA ASP A 183 23.58 3.31 -8.27
C ASP A 183 23.77 1.79 -8.08
N SER A 184 24.87 1.24 -8.58
CA SER A 184 25.18 -0.19 -8.48
C SER A 184 25.29 -0.69 -7.03
N GLU A 185 25.43 0.22 -6.07
CA GLU A 185 25.64 -0.07 -4.66
C GLU A 185 24.37 0.13 -3.82
N ASN A 186 23.41 0.92 -4.32
CA ASN A 186 22.26 1.46 -3.58
C ASN A 186 20.94 1.39 -4.38
N LEU A 187 20.80 0.39 -5.25
CA LEU A 187 19.69 0.28 -6.20
C LEU A 187 18.31 0.17 -5.54
N MET A 188 18.13 -0.64 -4.50
CA MET A 188 16.80 -0.90 -3.90
C MET A 188 16.87 -1.01 -2.38
N ALA A 189 17.77 -1.87 -1.89
CA ALA A 189 17.99 -2.12 -0.48
C ALA A 189 19.12 -1.26 0.10
N LEU A 190 19.23 -1.28 1.42
CA LEU A 190 20.36 -0.75 2.15
C LEU A 190 21.46 -1.80 2.29
N ARG A 191 22.72 -1.37 2.39
CA ARG A 191 23.83 -2.25 2.77
C ARG A 191 23.71 -2.65 4.23
N ALA A 192 24.28 -3.81 4.54
CA ALA A 192 24.32 -4.33 5.90
C ALA A 192 24.85 -3.26 6.89
N GLY A 193 24.11 -3.04 7.97
CA GLY A 193 24.49 -2.12 9.04
C GLY A 193 24.26 -0.62 8.78
N GLN A 194 23.82 -0.19 7.59
CA GLN A 194 23.65 1.24 7.28
C GLN A 194 22.51 1.92 8.06
N CYS A 195 21.50 1.16 8.48
CA CYS A 195 20.36 1.69 9.22
C CYS A 195 19.78 0.61 10.16
N PRO A 196 20.24 0.54 11.42
CA PRO A 196 19.82 -0.50 12.37
C PRO A 196 18.32 -0.48 12.67
N GLU A 197 17.69 0.70 12.70
CA GLU A 197 16.24 0.85 12.95
C GLU A 197 15.39 0.96 11.68
N THR A 198 15.91 0.48 10.54
CA THR A 198 15.18 0.57 9.26
C THR A 198 13.81 -0.12 9.32
N ILE A 199 12.80 0.56 8.77
CA ILE A 199 11.48 -0.03 8.50
C ILE A 199 11.39 -0.63 7.09
N CYS A 200 12.48 -0.59 6.32
CA CYS A 200 12.56 -1.07 4.94
C CYS A 200 13.38 -2.36 4.91
N ALA A 201 12.79 -3.46 5.38
CA ALA A 201 13.48 -4.75 5.50
C ALA A 201 13.23 -5.68 4.30
N SER A 202 12.00 -5.70 3.80
CA SER A 202 11.55 -6.52 2.67
C SER A 202 11.01 -5.65 1.56
N TYR A 203 11.44 -5.95 0.34
CA TYR A 203 11.07 -5.22 -0.88
C TYR A 203 10.42 -6.19 -1.86
N VAL A 204 9.21 -5.88 -2.30
CA VAL A 204 8.42 -6.75 -3.18
C VAL A 204 7.86 -5.95 -4.34
N VAL A 205 7.98 -6.53 -5.54
CA VAL A 205 7.33 -6.06 -6.75
C VAL A 205 6.25 -7.07 -7.13
N LEU A 206 5.00 -6.63 -7.22
CA LEU A 206 3.92 -7.42 -7.79
C LEU A 206 3.75 -7.03 -9.27
N SER A 207 4.11 -7.95 -10.16
CA SER A 207 3.96 -7.82 -11.61
C SER A 207 2.73 -8.62 -12.09
N ASN A 208 2.83 -9.40 -13.15
CA ASN A 208 1.73 -10.22 -13.66
C ASN A 208 1.26 -11.25 -12.62
N GLN A 209 -0.02 -11.16 -12.26
CA GLN A 209 -0.65 -12.06 -11.28
C GLN A 209 -1.11 -13.36 -11.94
N ARG A 210 -0.88 -14.49 -11.26
CA ARG A 210 -1.29 -15.82 -11.75
C ARG A 210 -2.78 -16.08 -11.57
N ILE A 211 -3.35 -15.57 -10.48
CA ILE A 211 -4.79 -15.63 -10.21
C ILE A 211 -5.37 -14.31 -10.71
N LYS A 212 -6.07 -14.37 -11.83
CA LYS A 212 -6.69 -13.20 -12.43
C LYS A 212 -7.72 -12.59 -11.48
N ASP A 213 -7.70 -11.27 -11.40
CA ASP A 213 -8.63 -10.44 -10.65
C ASP A 213 -8.61 -10.64 -9.12
N ARG A 214 -7.61 -11.35 -8.58
CA ARG A 214 -7.39 -11.46 -7.12
C ARG A 214 -7.10 -10.08 -6.48
N ILE A 215 -6.37 -9.23 -7.18
CA ILE A 215 -5.97 -7.90 -6.68
C ILE A 215 -6.80 -6.84 -7.40
N THR A 216 -7.49 -6.02 -6.63
CA THR A 216 -8.24 -4.86 -7.09
C THR A 216 -7.60 -3.58 -6.59
N VAL A 217 -7.20 -2.70 -7.51
CA VAL A 217 -6.56 -1.41 -7.21
C VAL A 217 -7.56 -0.27 -7.38
N LEU A 218 -7.86 0.41 -6.28
CA LEU A 218 -8.68 1.60 -6.21
C LEU A 218 -7.76 2.83 -6.16
N ILE A 219 -7.64 3.52 -7.31
CA ILE A 219 -6.81 4.70 -7.48
C ILE A 219 -7.64 5.94 -7.16
N VAL A 220 -7.30 6.64 -6.08
CA VAL A 220 -8.03 7.82 -5.61
C VAL A 220 -7.45 9.10 -6.22
N GLY A 221 -8.30 9.96 -6.77
CA GLY A 221 -7.96 11.25 -7.37
C GLY A 221 -7.62 12.37 -6.37
N GLU A 222 -7.29 12.01 -5.13
CA GLU A 222 -6.94 12.92 -4.05
C GLU A 222 -5.76 12.33 -3.27
N SER A 223 -5.01 13.19 -2.59
CA SER A 223 -3.83 12.78 -1.81
C SER A 223 -4.23 11.94 -0.59
N LEU A 224 -3.56 10.79 -0.43
CA LEU A 224 -3.77 9.84 0.68
C LEU A 224 -2.49 9.14 1.08
N GLY A 225 -2.16 9.20 2.36
CA GLY A 225 -0.97 8.65 2.96
C GLY A 225 0.29 9.11 2.23
N TYR A 226 1.29 8.24 2.27
CA TYR A 226 2.59 8.43 1.65
C TYR A 226 3.12 7.12 1.10
#